data_AF-A0A7J0D3M9-F1
#
_entry.id   AF-A0A7J0D3M9-F1
#
_cell.length_a   1.000
_cell.length_b   1.000
_cell.length_c   1.000
_cell.angle_alpha   90.00
_cell.angle_beta   90.00
_cell.angle_gamma   90.00
#
_symmetry.space_group_name_H-M   'P 1'
#
loop_
_entity.id
_entity.type
_entity.pdbx_description
1 polymer ?
#
loop_
_entity_poly.entity_id
_entity_poly.type
_entity_poly.pdbx_seq_one_letter_code
_entity_poly.pdbx_strand_id
1 'polypeptide(L)'
;MGVRGEIGLVPAMAELVAAVSSRCLLGHEIYRTMGPDTISRYRDLASGMRLAGLFDVRLPLPAFRRRDRARRHIAQQMQQVIDARRSSLVAPEQDLLQHLLESRTASGELTSDETVIGMLIAMTFAGVHNSVGLASWAGVVLLEQAGVLPELLEEQEHVVSPGKLLTAEQLHDMELMGIACGRRNGSIRPRWS
;
A
#
# COMPACT_ATOMS: atom_id res chain seq x y z
N MET A 1 21.58 -7.29 20.10
CA MET A 1 20.88 -6.06 19.70
C MET A 1 20.01 -5.62 20.87
N GLY A 2 20.00 -4.34 21.21
CA GLY A 2 19.25 -3.82 22.37
C GLY A 2 17.74 -3.93 22.17
N VAL A 3 17.01 -4.14 23.27
CA VAL A 3 15.57 -4.44 23.28
C VAL A 3 14.67 -3.19 23.09
N ARG A 4 15.26 -2.01 22.79
CA ARG A 4 14.56 -0.72 22.65
C ARG A 4 15.26 0.19 21.63
N GLY A 5 14.49 1.04 20.96
CA GLY A 5 14.95 2.06 20.01
C GLY A 5 13.87 3.09 19.69
N GLU A 6 14.22 4.11 18.91
CA GLU A 6 13.32 5.18 18.47
C GLU A 6 13.18 5.17 16.94
N ILE A 7 11.96 5.42 16.44
CA ILE A 7 11.66 5.52 15.01
C ILE A 7 10.73 6.69 14.74
N GLY A 8 10.86 7.30 13.56
CA GLY A 8 9.84 8.23 13.06
C GLY A 8 8.60 7.44 12.62
N LEU A 9 7.48 7.61 13.32
CA LEU A 9 6.25 6.85 13.06
C LEU A 9 5.75 7.01 11.61
N VAL A 10 5.67 8.24 11.12
CA VAL A 10 5.17 8.51 9.75
C VAL A 10 6.08 7.90 8.67
N PRO A 11 7.42 8.10 8.68
CA PRO A 11 8.32 7.39 7.76
C PRO A 11 8.21 5.87 7.84
N ALA A 12 8.11 5.30 9.05
CA ALA A 12 7.99 3.85 9.23
C ALA A 12 6.67 3.30 8.65
N MET A 13 5.55 3.99 8.90
CA MET A 13 4.26 3.62 8.32
C MET A 13 4.27 3.80 6.80
N ALA A 14 4.96 4.82 6.27
CA ALA A 14 5.11 5.03 4.84
C ALA A 14 5.81 3.86 4.15
N GLU A 15 6.90 3.36 4.74
CA GLU A 15 7.65 2.21 4.21
C GLU A 15 6.84 0.91 4.32
N LEU A 16 6.21 0.66 5.47
CA LEU A 16 5.39 -0.53 5.69
C LEU A 16 4.21 -0.59 4.73
N VAL A 17 3.43 0.49 4.62
CA VAL A 17 2.26 0.57 3.74
C VAL A 17 2.68 0.44 2.28
N ALA A 18 3.76 1.11 1.86
CA ALA A 18 4.25 0.98 0.50
C ALA A 18 4.62 -0.48 0.16
N ALA A 19 5.29 -1.19 1.07
CA ALA A 19 5.65 -2.59 0.88
C ALA A 19 4.41 -3.51 0.81
N VAL A 20 3.48 -3.37 1.76
CA VAL A 20 2.25 -4.16 1.82
C VAL A 20 1.37 -3.90 0.59
N SER A 21 1.09 -2.63 0.27
CA SER A 21 0.27 -2.27 -0.89
C SER A 21 0.90 -2.73 -2.20
N SER A 22 2.22 -2.59 -2.37
CA SER A 22 2.90 -3.07 -3.58
C SER A 22 2.77 -4.58 -3.71
N ARG A 23 2.96 -5.34 -2.62
CA ARG A 23 2.85 -6.80 -2.64
C ARG A 23 1.42 -7.27 -2.92
N CYS A 24 0.42 -6.65 -2.29
CA CYS A 24 -0.98 -7.05 -2.44
C CYS A 24 -1.58 -6.62 -3.78
N LEU A 25 -1.26 -5.43 -4.28
CA LEU A 25 -1.89 -4.87 -5.49
C LEU A 25 -1.13 -5.21 -6.77
N LEU A 26 0.20 -5.31 -6.72
CA LEU A 26 1.01 -5.55 -7.92
C LEU A 26 1.35 -7.03 -8.12
N GLY A 27 1.09 -7.88 -7.12
CA GLY A 27 1.45 -9.28 -7.14
C GLY A 27 2.92 -9.54 -6.79
N HIS A 28 3.25 -10.81 -6.58
CA HIS A 28 4.57 -11.23 -6.11
C HIS A 28 5.68 -10.95 -7.13
N GLU A 29 5.41 -11.15 -8.42
CA GLU A 29 6.37 -11.02 -9.51
C GLU A 29 6.86 -9.59 -9.69
N ILE A 30 5.92 -8.64 -9.75
CA ILE A 30 6.24 -7.21 -9.81
C ILE A 30 6.97 -6.79 -8.54
N TYR A 31 6.44 -7.14 -7.35
CA TYR A 31 7.09 -6.79 -6.09
C TYR A 31 8.53 -7.30 -5.97
N ARG A 32 8.83 -8.53 -6.42
CA ARG A 32 10.20 -9.08 -6.40
C ARG A 32 11.13 -8.41 -7.41
N THR A 33 10.59 -8.02 -8.56
CA THR A 33 11.33 -7.28 -9.60
C THR A 33 11.60 -5.85 -9.16
N MET A 34 10.72 -5.28 -8.33
CA MET A 34 10.91 -4.00 -7.66
C MET A 34 11.93 -4.15 -6.53
N GLY A 35 13.16 -3.68 -6.76
CA GLY A 35 14.17 -3.61 -5.70
C GLY A 35 13.83 -2.55 -4.64
N PRO A 36 14.60 -2.48 -3.55
CA PRO A 36 14.46 -1.45 -2.51
C PRO A 36 14.45 -0.01 -3.09
N ASP A 37 15.23 0.20 -4.15
CA ASP A 37 15.29 1.47 -4.87
C ASP A 37 13.98 1.84 -5.57
N THR A 38 13.21 0.86 -6.06
CA THR A 38 11.94 1.12 -6.72
C THR A 38 10.88 1.60 -5.73
N ILE A 39 10.87 1.07 -4.51
CA ILE A 39 9.99 1.53 -3.42
C ILE A 39 10.28 3.00 -3.08
N SER A 40 11.56 3.38 -3.03
CA SER A 40 11.96 4.77 -2.86
C SER A 40 11.48 5.67 -4.02
N ARG A 41 11.46 5.16 -5.27
CA ARG A 41 10.95 5.89 -6.43
C ARG A 41 9.44 6.05 -6.46
N TYR A 42 8.67 5.18 -5.79
CA TYR A 42 7.23 5.42 -5.58
C TYR A 42 6.99 6.70 -4.76
N ARG A 43 7.90 7.05 -3.83
CA ARG A 43 7.88 8.33 -3.12
C ARG A 43 8.13 9.52 -4.06
N ASP A 44 9.00 9.37 -5.05
CA ASP A 44 9.20 10.40 -6.08
C ASP A 44 7.98 10.55 -6.99
N LEU A 45 7.25 9.47 -7.25
CA LEU A 45 5.96 9.53 -7.95
C LEU A 45 4.93 10.35 -7.15
N ALA A 46 4.88 10.16 -5.82
CA ALA A 46 4.07 10.97 -4.89
C ALA A 46 4.46 12.43 -4.84
N SER A 47 5.75 12.73 -4.99
CA SER A 47 6.23 14.11 -5.07
C SER A 47 5.67 14.89 -6.26
N GLY A 48 5.04 14.21 -7.23
CA GLY A 48 4.31 14.77 -8.36
C GLY A 48 2.97 15.43 -8.02
N MET A 49 2.36 15.13 -6.86
CA MET A 49 1.16 15.80 -6.34
C MET A 49 1.49 17.17 -5.73
N ARG A 50 2.21 18.02 -6.46
CA ARG A 50 2.38 19.41 -6.03
C ARG A 50 1.20 20.23 -6.52
N LEU A 51 0.80 21.23 -5.72
CA LEU A 51 -0.22 22.21 -6.10
C LEU A 51 0.09 22.89 -7.45
N ALA A 52 1.38 23.02 -7.82
CA ALA A 52 1.79 23.50 -9.14
C ALA A 52 1.19 22.72 -10.31
N GLY A 53 0.89 21.43 -10.12
CA GLY A 53 0.28 20.56 -11.13
C GLY A 53 -1.20 20.86 -11.37
N LEU A 54 -1.86 21.59 -10.47
CA LEU A 54 -3.22 22.11 -10.69
C LEU A 54 -3.24 23.20 -11.77
N PHE A 55 -2.11 23.89 -11.98
CA PHE A 55 -1.99 24.95 -12.98
C PHE A 55 -1.49 24.40 -14.32
N ASP A 56 -0.40 23.63 -14.31
CA ASP A 56 0.08 22.93 -15.50
C ASP A 56 0.96 21.74 -15.11
N VAL A 57 0.55 20.53 -15.49
CA VAL A 57 1.27 19.28 -15.20
C VAL A 57 2.58 19.10 -15.98
N ARG A 58 2.85 19.97 -16.96
CA ARG A 58 4.04 19.93 -17.86
C ARG A 58 5.09 20.98 -17.53
N LEU A 59 4.90 21.76 -16.45
CA LEU A 59 5.90 22.76 -16.05
C LEU A 59 7.28 22.11 -15.91
N PRO A 60 8.37 22.78 -16.34
CA PRO A 60 9.73 22.23 -16.30
C PRO A 60 10.33 22.23 -14.88
N LEU A 61 9.52 21.93 -13.86
CA LEU A 61 9.93 21.86 -12.47
C LEU A 61 10.78 20.60 -12.22
N PRO A 62 11.84 20.69 -11.41
CA PRO A 62 12.63 19.53 -11.02
C PRO A 62 11.80 18.40 -10.41
N ALA A 63 10.70 18.73 -9.73
CA ALA A 63 9.76 17.75 -9.19
C ALA A 63 9.03 16.95 -10.28
N PHE A 64 8.55 17.60 -11.35
CA PHE A 64 7.84 16.92 -12.44
C PHE A 64 8.79 16.07 -13.28
N ARG A 65 10.02 16.55 -13.50
CA ARG A 65 11.07 15.74 -14.13
C ARG A 65 11.39 14.47 -13.33
N ARG A 66 11.44 14.56 -11.99
CA ARG A 66 11.61 13.40 -11.11
C ARG A 66 10.41 12.46 -11.18
N ARG A 67 9.19 12.98 -11.11
CA ARG A 67 7.94 12.23 -11.30
C ARG A 67 7.96 11.45 -12.61
N ASP A 68 8.23 12.11 -13.73
CA ASP A 68 8.18 11.49 -15.06
C ASP A 68 9.28 10.45 -15.27
N ARG A 69 10.45 10.65 -14.66
CA ARG A 69 11.53 9.66 -14.64
C ARG A 69 11.14 8.44 -13.78
N ALA A 70 10.57 8.67 -12.60
CA ALA A 70 10.08 7.60 -11.73
C ALA A 70 8.97 6.79 -12.40
N ARG A 71 7.98 7.45 -13.02
CA ARG A 71 6.89 6.80 -13.76
C ARG A 71 7.43 5.91 -14.87
N ARG A 72 8.35 6.41 -15.70
CA ARG A 72 8.96 5.62 -16.80
C ARG A 72 9.71 4.41 -16.28
N HIS A 73 10.46 4.56 -15.19
CA HIS A 73 11.21 3.46 -14.61
C HIS A 73 10.27 2.37 -14.04
N ILE A 74 9.25 2.76 -13.27
CA ILE A 74 8.23 1.84 -12.75
C ILE A 74 7.51 1.13 -13.90
N ALA A 75 7.10 1.87 -14.93
CA ALA A 75 6.45 1.30 -16.10
C ALA A 75 7.35 0.29 -16.83
N GLN A 76 8.64 0.57 -16.97
CA GLN A 76 9.59 -0.38 -17.58
C GLN A 76 9.70 -1.68 -16.78
N GLN A 77 9.73 -1.63 -15.46
CA GLN A 77 9.78 -2.83 -14.63
C GLN A 77 8.49 -3.64 -14.71
N MET A 78 7.33 -2.98 -14.73
CA MET A 78 6.05 -3.66 -14.93
C MET A 78 5.97 -4.30 -16.32
N GLN A 79 6.43 -3.61 -17.36
CA GLN A 79 6.45 -4.15 -18.72
C GLN A 79 7.31 -5.40 -18.80
N GLN A 80 8.49 -5.42 -18.17
CA GLN A 80 9.35 -6.62 -18.12
C GLN A 80 8.63 -7.83 -17.53
N VAL A 81 7.80 -7.62 -16.49
CA VAL A 81 7.02 -8.71 -15.89
C VAL A 81 5.90 -9.17 -16.83
N ILE A 82 5.21 -8.24 -17.50
CA ILE A 82 4.17 -8.57 -18.49
C ILE A 82 4.76 -9.37 -19.65
N ASP A 83 5.89 -8.93 -20.20
CA ASP A 83 6.60 -9.60 -21.29
C ASP A 83 7.04 -11.01 -20.89
N ALA A 84 7.62 -11.15 -19.68
CA ALA A 84 8.01 -12.44 -19.12
C ALA A 84 6.79 -13.38 -18.98
N ARG A 85 5.65 -12.86 -18.51
CA ARG A 85 4.43 -13.65 -18.36
C ARG A 85 3.85 -14.11 -19.69
N ARG A 86 3.81 -13.22 -20.69
CA ARG A 86 3.31 -13.54 -22.05
C ARG A 86 4.21 -14.53 -22.80
N SER A 87 5.51 -14.54 -22.51
CA SER A 87 6.49 -15.45 -23.14
C SER A 87 6.65 -16.78 -22.40
N SER A 88 6.11 -16.90 -21.19
CA SER A 88 6.20 -18.11 -20.37
C SER A 88 5.38 -19.27 -20.98
N LEU A 89 5.95 -20.47 -20.94
CA LEU A 89 5.24 -21.71 -21.28
C LEU A 89 4.43 -22.28 -20.10
N VAL A 90 4.64 -21.73 -18.90
CA VAL A 90 3.91 -22.09 -17.69
C VAL A 90 2.67 -21.21 -17.58
N ALA A 91 1.54 -21.83 -17.22
CA ALA A 91 0.30 -21.10 -16.99
C ALA A 91 0.52 -19.97 -15.95
N PRO A 92 0.07 -18.74 -16.24
CA PRO A 92 0.25 -17.63 -15.32
C PRO A 92 -0.56 -17.82 -14.03
N GLU A 93 -0.05 -17.27 -12.93
CA GLU A 93 -0.81 -17.14 -11.70
C GLU A 93 -2.06 -16.29 -11.94
N GLN A 94 -3.21 -16.75 -11.43
CA GLN A 94 -4.50 -16.10 -11.61
C GLN A 94 -4.69 -14.98 -10.57
N ASP A 95 -3.94 -13.90 -10.75
CA ASP A 95 -3.92 -12.72 -9.88
C ASP A 95 -4.52 -11.48 -10.55
N LEU A 96 -4.53 -10.34 -9.84
CA LEU A 96 -5.06 -9.07 -10.37
C LEU A 96 -4.40 -8.66 -11.69
N LEU A 97 -3.09 -8.88 -11.84
CA LEU A 97 -2.37 -8.56 -13.08
C LEU A 97 -2.92 -9.40 -14.24
N GLN A 98 -3.16 -10.70 -14.03
CA GLN A 98 -3.71 -11.56 -15.07
C GLN A 98 -5.12 -11.10 -15.48
N HIS A 99 -5.97 -10.80 -14.51
CA HIS A 99 -7.32 -10.30 -14.77
C HIS A 99 -7.30 -8.97 -15.55
N LEU A 100 -6.35 -8.08 -15.27
CA LEU A 100 -6.20 -6.82 -16.01
C LEU A 100 -5.69 -7.04 -17.43
N LEU A 101 -4.74 -7.97 -17.65
CA LEU A 101 -4.23 -8.32 -18.98
C LEU A 101 -5.29 -8.98 -19.87
N GLU A 102 -6.21 -9.73 -19.27
CA GLU A 102 -7.33 -10.38 -19.97
C GLU A 102 -8.57 -9.49 -20.08
N SER A 103 -8.59 -8.36 -19.37
CA SER A 103 -9.70 -7.41 -19.40
C SER A 103 -9.89 -6.82 -20.79
N ARG A 104 -11.15 -6.48 -21.08
CA ARG A 104 -11.54 -5.81 -22.33
C ARG A 104 -12.07 -4.42 -22.04
N THR A 105 -11.73 -3.52 -22.94
CA THR A 105 -12.27 -2.16 -23.00
C THR A 105 -13.77 -2.20 -23.33
N ALA A 106 -14.46 -1.06 -23.20
CA ALA A 106 -15.88 -0.95 -23.54
C ALA A 106 -16.18 -1.27 -25.03
N SER A 107 -15.20 -1.13 -25.93
CA SER A 107 -15.29 -1.52 -27.33
C SER A 107 -15.03 -3.02 -27.58
N GLY A 108 -14.70 -3.78 -26.54
CA GLY A 108 -14.42 -5.23 -26.62
C GLY A 108 -12.97 -5.59 -26.95
N GLU A 109 -12.10 -4.61 -27.18
CA GLU A 109 -10.67 -4.83 -27.42
C GLU A 109 -9.94 -5.16 -26.11
N LEU A 110 -8.89 -5.99 -26.17
CA LEU A 110 -8.05 -6.24 -25.00
C LEU A 110 -7.40 -4.95 -24.52
N THR A 111 -7.34 -4.78 -23.20
CA THR A 111 -6.70 -3.62 -22.59
C THR A 111 -5.20 -3.62 -22.91
N SER A 112 -4.67 -2.48 -23.37
CA SER A 112 -3.25 -2.34 -23.69
C SER A 112 -2.37 -2.41 -22.44
N ASP A 113 -1.14 -2.90 -22.59
CA ASP A 113 -0.16 -2.98 -21.49
C ASP A 113 0.07 -1.60 -20.84
N GLU A 114 0.14 -0.52 -21.64
CA GLU A 114 0.27 0.84 -21.13
C GLU A 114 -0.90 1.23 -20.21
N THR A 115 -2.13 0.84 -20.58
CA THR A 115 -3.33 1.10 -19.79
C THR A 115 -3.31 0.27 -18.50
N VAL A 116 -2.95 -1.02 -18.58
CA VAL A 116 -2.81 -1.91 -17.41
C VAL A 116 -1.77 -1.36 -16.43
N ILE A 117 -0.59 -0.99 -16.92
CA ILE A 117 0.47 -0.36 -16.12
C ILE A 117 -0.04 0.94 -15.47
N GLY A 118 -0.76 1.76 -16.23
CA GLY A 118 -1.39 2.98 -15.72
C GLY A 118 -2.36 2.71 -14.56
N MET A 119 -3.21 1.69 -14.70
CA MET A 119 -4.14 1.26 -13.65
C MET A 119 -3.40 0.77 -12.40
N LEU A 120 -2.36 -0.06 -12.54
CA LEU A 120 -1.56 -0.56 -11.42
C LEU A 120 -0.89 0.57 -10.64
N ILE A 121 -0.31 1.54 -11.36
CA ILE A 121 0.28 2.74 -10.77
C ILE A 121 -0.78 3.54 -10.01
N ALA A 122 -1.94 3.79 -10.62
CA ALA A 122 -3.02 4.56 -10.01
C ALA A 122 -3.57 3.90 -8.74
N MET A 123 -3.81 2.58 -8.77
CA MET A 123 -4.30 1.82 -7.61
C MET A 123 -3.30 1.84 -6.45
N THR A 124 -2.02 1.62 -6.75
CA THR A 124 -0.95 1.69 -5.72
C THR A 124 -0.94 3.07 -5.06
N PHE A 125 -1.09 4.11 -5.87
CA PHE A 125 -1.09 5.48 -5.39
C PHE A 125 -2.28 5.81 -4.49
N ALA A 126 -3.47 5.40 -4.91
CA ALA A 126 -4.70 5.58 -4.15
C ALA A 126 -4.65 4.84 -2.80
N GLY A 127 -4.07 3.63 -2.77
CA GLY A 127 -3.96 2.82 -1.56
C GLY A 127 -2.95 3.37 -0.56
N VAL A 128 -1.77 3.80 -1.01
CA VAL A 128 -0.67 4.14 -0.10
C VAL A 128 -0.94 5.40 0.71
N HIS A 129 -1.28 6.53 0.07
CA HIS A 129 -1.35 7.83 0.77
C HIS A 129 -2.35 7.85 1.93
N ASN A 130 -3.56 7.35 1.69
CA ASN A 130 -4.60 7.32 2.71
C ASN A 130 -4.24 6.35 3.84
N SER A 131 -3.69 5.19 3.50
CA SER A 131 -3.33 4.16 4.47
C SER A 131 -2.16 4.59 5.36
N VAL A 132 -1.18 5.33 4.83
CA VAL A 132 -0.09 5.90 5.65
C VAL A 132 -0.62 6.87 6.70
N GLY A 133 -1.54 7.75 6.29
CA GLY A 133 -2.17 8.70 7.21
C GLY A 133 -2.95 7.99 8.32
N LEU A 134 -3.80 7.03 7.95
CA LEU A 134 -4.60 6.25 8.89
C LEU A 134 -3.73 5.42 9.84
N ALA A 135 -2.72 4.71 9.32
CA ALA A 135 -1.83 3.88 10.14
C ALA A 135 -0.98 4.73 11.10
N SER A 136 -0.48 5.88 10.63
CA SER A 136 0.26 6.81 11.49
C SER A 136 -0.63 7.36 12.61
N TRP A 137 -1.87 7.72 12.30
CA TRP A 137 -2.81 8.22 13.29
C TRP A 137 -3.22 7.15 14.30
N ALA A 138 -3.50 5.93 13.85
CA ALA A 138 -3.76 4.79 14.73
C ALA A 138 -2.59 4.57 15.70
N GLY A 139 -1.35 4.63 15.21
CA GLY A 139 -0.16 4.56 16.07
C GLY A 139 -0.11 5.66 17.13
N VAL A 140 -0.44 6.92 16.77
CA VAL A 140 -0.51 8.03 17.75
C VAL A 140 -1.57 7.76 18.81
N VAL A 141 -2.78 7.37 18.41
CA VAL A 141 -3.90 7.08 19.33
C VAL A 141 -3.54 5.95 20.30
N LEU A 142 -2.90 4.90 19.81
CA LEU A 142 -2.44 3.77 20.64
C LEU A 142 -1.34 4.18 21.63
N LEU A 143 -0.46 5.10 21.24
CA LEU A 143 0.57 5.65 22.14
C LEU A 143 -0.04 6.57 23.22
N GLU A 144 -1.04 7.38 22.87
CA GLU A 144 -1.77 8.23 23.83
C GLU A 144 -2.62 7.41 24.81
N GLN A 145 -3.17 6.28 24.35
CA GLN A 145 -4.01 5.37 25.12
C GLN A 145 -3.28 4.08 25.46
N ALA A 146 -2.00 4.15 25.84
CA ALA A 146 -1.16 2.98 26.09
C ALA A 146 -1.75 1.97 27.10
N GLY A 147 -2.66 2.40 27.97
CA GLY A 147 -3.40 1.53 28.89
C GLY A 147 -4.30 0.49 28.22
N VAL A 148 -4.71 0.69 26.96
CA VAL A 148 -5.54 -0.28 26.21
C VAL A 148 -4.72 -1.35 25.50
N LEU A 149 -3.39 -1.19 25.39
CA LEU A 149 -2.53 -2.13 24.67
C LEU A 149 -2.59 -3.58 25.21
N PRO A 150 -2.62 -3.83 26.53
CA PRO A 150 -2.75 -5.19 27.06
C PRO A 150 -4.04 -5.87 26.60
N GLU A 151 -5.17 -5.16 26.63
CA GLU A 151 -6.48 -5.70 26.21
C GLU A 151 -6.50 -6.01 24.70
N LEU A 152 -5.86 -5.17 23.88
CA LEU A 152 -5.73 -5.41 22.44
C LEU A 152 -4.85 -6.63 22.12
N LEU A 153 -3.78 -6.85 22.90
CA LEU A 153 -2.92 -8.01 22.72
C LEU A 153 -3.62 -9.30 23.18
N GLU A 154 -4.38 -9.24 24.28
CA GLU A 154 -5.19 -10.36 24.75
C GLU A 154 -6.26 -10.76 23.73
N GLU A 155 -6.93 -9.77 23.11
CA GLU A 155 -7.85 -10.03 22.00
C GLU A 155 -7.15 -10.76 20.83
N GLN A 156 -5.97 -10.29 20.42
CA GLN A 156 -5.22 -10.93 19.35
C GLN A 156 -4.84 -12.37 19.67
N GLU A 157 -4.42 -12.65 20.91
CA GLU A 157 -4.08 -14.01 21.37
C GLU A 157 -5.29 -14.93 21.44
N HIS A 158 -6.47 -14.40 21.78
CA HIS A 158 -7.72 -15.16 21.78
C HIS A 158 -8.22 -15.48 20.36
N VAL A 159 -8.13 -14.52 19.45
CA VAL A 159 -8.62 -14.67 18.07
C VAL A 159 -7.65 -15.50 17.22
N VAL A 160 -6.34 -15.34 17.42
CA VAL A 160 -5.29 -16.01 16.64
C VAL A 160 -4.66 -17.11 17.46
N SER A 161 -4.94 -18.37 17.10
CA SER A 161 -4.29 -19.51 17.75
C SER A 161 -2.76 -19.41 17.66
N PRO A 162 -2.01 -19.76 18.73
CA PRO A 162 -0.56 -19.72 18.73
C PRO A 162 0.05 -20.46 17.54
N GLY A 163 0.93 -19.78 16.80
CA GLY A 163 1.62 -20.35 15.64
C GLY A 163 0.82 -20.40 14.33
N LYS A 164 -0.42 -19.88 14.30
CA LYS A 164 -1.19 -19.73 13.05
C LYS A 164 -1.06 -18.33 12.47
N LEU A 165 -1.19 -18.25 11.15
CA LEU A 165 -1.31 -16.98 10.44
C LEU A 165 -2.72 -16.41 10.62
N LEU A 166 -2.80 -15.09 10.74
CA LEU A 166 -4.05 -14.34 10.75
C LEU A 166 -4.79 -14.49 9.41
N THR A 167 -6.08 -14.82 9.46
CA THR A 167 -6.96 -14.85 8.28
C THR A 167 -7.79 -13.58 8.15
N ALA A 168 -8.35 -13.36 6.95
CA ALA A 168 -9.26 -12.23 6.70
C ALA A 168 -10.56 -12.31 7.53
N GLU A 169 -11.02 -13.52 7.83
CA GLU A 169 -12.20 -13.75 8.68
C GLU A 169 -11.92 -13.35 10.13
N GLN A 170 -10.78 -13.80 10.67
CA GLN A 170 -10.34 -13.48 12.04
C GLN A 170 -10.11 -11.98 12.27
N LEU A 171 -9.76 -11.23 11.22
CA LEU A 171 -9.68 -9.77 11.32
C LEU A 171 -11.02 -9.12 11.68
N HIS A 172 -12.15 -9.74 11.32
CA HIS A 172 -13.48 -9.24 11.68
C HIS A 172 -13.80 -9.50 13.16
N ASP A 173 -13.22 -10.53 13.75
CA ASP A 173 -13.43 -10.92 15.14
C ASP A 173 -12.61 -10.07 16.14
N MET A 174 -11.76 -9.16 15.65
CA MET A 174 -10.97 -8.23 16.47
C MET A 174 -11.73 -6.92 16.72
N GLU A 175 -12.78 -6.98 17.54
CA GLU A 175 -13.68 -5.86 17.82
C GLU A 175 -12.99 -4.68 18.54
N LEU A 176 -12.19 -4.95 19.56
CA LEU A 176 -11.45 -3.94 20.32
C LEU A 176 -10.41 -3.25 19.43
N MET A 177 -9.70 -4.00 18.59
CA MET A 177 -8.79 -3.44 17.58
C MET A 177 -9.52 -2.53 16.60
N GLY A 178 -10.69 -2.97 16.11
CA GLY A 178 -11.56 -2.17 15.24
C GLY A 178 -12.01 -0.87 15.91
N ILE A 179 -12.39 -0.92 17.19
CA ILE A 179 -12.77 0.26 17.97
C ILE A 179 -11.58 1.19 18.21
N ALA A 180 -10.42 0.65 18.60
CA ALA A 180 -9.22 1.43 18.87
C ALA A 180 -8.72 2.19 17.63
N CYS A 181 -8.77 1.55 16.45
CA CYS A 181 -8.35 2.15 15.19
C CYS A 181 -9.46 2.98 14.52
N GLY A 182 -10.73 2.68 14.78
CA GLY A 182 -11.89 3.26 14.10
C GLY A 182 -12.51 4.49 14.78
N ARG A 183 -12.07 4.87 15.99
CA ARG A 183 -12.55 6.08 16.69
C ARG A 183 -12.17 7.35 15.91
N ARG A 184 -13.08 7.77 15.02
CA ARG A 184 -13.04 9.07 14.33
C ARG A 184 -12.97 10.20 15.34
N ASN A 185 -12.14 11.19 15.01
CA ASN A 185 -12.22 12.59 15.42
C ASN A 185 -13.39 12.96 16.35
N GLY A 186 -13.07 13.14 17.62
CA GLY A 186 -13.85 13.97 18.55
C GLY A 186 -15.22 13.43 18.93
N SER A 187 -15.29 12.57 19.94
CA SER A 187 -16.11 12.80 21.15
C SER A 187 -16.22 11.54 22.00
N ILE A 188 -16.39 11.80 23.30
CA ILE A 188 -16.82 10.91 24.38
C ILE A 188 -15.67 10.29 25.21
N ARG A 189 -15.63 10.74 26.47
CA ARG A 189 -14.79 10.22 27.55
C ARG A 189 -15.11 8.74 27.81
N PRO A 190 -14.13 7.91 28.21
CA PRO A 190 -14.40 6.53 28.58
C PRO A 190 -15.31 6.51 29.80
N ARG A 191 -16.40 5.75 29.71
CA ARG A 191 -17.23 5.39 30.85
C ARG A 191 -16.68 4.08 31.41
N TRP A 192 -15.54 4.18 32.09
CA TRP A 192 -15.01 3.09 32.92
C TRP A 192 -14.95 3.63 34.36
N SER A 193 -16.01 3.32 35.10
CA SER A 193 -16.14 3.44 36.56
C SER A 193 -16.89 2.20 37.05
#